data_AF-A0AAQ3RZY0-F1
#
_entry.id   AF-A0AAQ3RZY0-F1
#
_cell.length_a   1.000
_cell.length_b   1.000
_cell.length_c   1.000
_cell.angle_alpha   90.00
_cell.angle_beta   90.00
_cell.angle_gamma   90.00
#
_symmetry.space_group_name_H-M   'P 1'
#
loop_
_entity.id
_entity.type
_entity.pdbx_description
1 polymer ?
#
loop_
_entity_poly.entity_id
_entity_poly.type
_entity_poly.pdbx_seq_one_letter_code
_entity_poly.pdbx_strand_id
1 'polypeptide(L)'
;MEFPSSSIFSPRPSDDTVFYAIYPDSPTVTATATLHSLHLQILQTISPFTQDYIWQHQPFTLSVSAPPNPSCPCSSSSNLPHLHGHLRYGDNLDDEWFAVFLLFQISLRFPSLSLRLWDSDGDFLLIEAAFHLPRWLNPDTSNHRLFLRQGNLHIVPRDRLPHPSLADSLAFVANSGHESLASDAIQRAVKKRIEDYPKRARRNMHKVRVRVPVSVARVLKHEPRLISLAVEGFYDRDVDTMKFAAKMEKFVERGATEELVCVSVKMSRAMFAQLVQQRFQAPKCYPTMPSRVEREGFVEAELGMKIACGLEMVYQQRKRDGVEGQGSTWEAFRKSLENSGYFQGLLPGSSEYQRLVQSAQEYYRNTSLHSQARLELELGY
;
A
#
# COMPACT_ATOMS: atom_id res chain seq x y z
N MET A 1 0.32 -49.22 -3.98
CA MET A 1 -0.39 -48.06 -4.57
C MET A 1 -0.53 -47.05 -3.45
N GLU A 2 0.49 -46.24 -3.27
CA GLU A 2 0.51 -45.18 -2.25
C GLU A 2 0.18 -43.86 -2.95
N PHE A 3 -0.84 -43.18 -2.46
CA PHE A 3 -1.23 -41.85 -2.93
C PHE A 3 -0.23 -40.83 -2.35
N PRO A 4 0.29 -39.90 -3.16
CA PRO A 4 1.15 -38.83 -2.64
C PRO A 4 0.32 -37.80 -1.87
N SER A 5 0.86 -37.41 -0.72
CA SER A 5 0.32 -36.40 0.19
C SER A 5 0.19 -35.03 -0.48
N SER A 6 -1.02 -34.48 -0.43
CA SER A 6 -1.36 -33.15 -0.89
C SER A 6 -0.66 -32.08 -0.05
N SER A 7 0.08 -31.21 -0.74
CA SER A 7 0.69 -29.97 -0.24
C SER A 7 -0.34 -29.11 0.51
N ILE A 8 -0.05 -28.81 1.78
CA ILE A 8 -0.85 -27.92 2.62
C ILE A 8 -0.52 -26.49 2.22
N PHE A 9 -1.51 -25.84 1.60
CA PHE A 9 -1.62 -24.42 1.26
C PHE A 9 -0.72 -23.48 2.07
N SER A 10 0.38 -23.06 1.46
CA SER A 10 0.83 -21.67 1.66
C SER A 10 -0.14 -20.81 0.84
N PRO A 11 -0.80 -19.78 1.41
CA PRO A 11 -1.59 -18.88 0.58
C PRO A 11 -0.66 -18.29 -0.47
N ARG A 12 -0.95 -18.53 -1.75
CA ARG A 12 -0.25 -17.81 -2.81
C ARG A 12 -0.44 -16.32 -2.52
N PRO A 13 0.63 -15.51 -2.59
CA PRO A 13 0.49 -14.06 -2.55
C PRO A 13 -0.54 -13.64 -3.59
N SER A 14 -1.39 -12.65 -3.29
CA SER A 14 -2.34 -12.17 -4.28
C SER A 14 -1.58 -11.58 -5.47
N ASP A 15 -2.10 -11.82 -6.68
CA ASP A 15 -1.45 -11.39 -7.93
C ASP A 15 -1.36 -9.86 -8.10
N ASP A 16 -1.91 -9.11 -7.15
CA ASP A 16 -2.03 -7.65 -7.12
C ASP A 16 -1.20 -6.99 -6.01
N THR A 17 -0.15 -7.67 -5.52
CA THR A 17 0.69 -7.19 -4.41
C THR A 17 2.18 -7.25 -4.73
N VAL A 18 2.86 -6.12 -4.51
CA VAL A 18 4.33 -6.07 -4.49
C VAL A 18 4.85 -6.20 -3.07
N PHE A 19 5.87 -7.03 -2.89
CA PHE A 19 6.58 -7.25 -1.64
C PHE A 19 7.99 -6.69 -1.73
N TYR A 20 8.50 -6.22 -0.60
CA TYR A 20 9.85 -5.70 -0.54
C TYR A 20 10.50 -5.94 0.81
N ALA A 21 11.82 -6.10 0.78
CA ALA A 21 12.66 -6.28 1.95
C ALA A 21 13.94 -5.46 1.82
N ILE A 22 14.40 -4.89 2.93
CA ILE A 22 15.51 -3.94 3.01
C ILE A 22 16.49 -4.47 4.05
N TYR A 23 17.65 -4.92 3.59
CA TYR A 23 18.69 -5.51 4.42
C TYR A 23 19.85 -4.55 4.61
N PRO A 24 20.31 -4.29 5.85
CA PRO A 24 21.58 -3.64 6.09
C PRO A 24 22.75 -4.59 5.76
N ASP A 25 23.95 -4.05 5.52
CA ASP A 25 25.15 -4.83 5.15
C ASP A 25 25.59 -5.88 6.18
N SER A 26 25.32 -5.64 7.46
CA SER A 26 25.66 -6.56 8.55
C SER A 26 24.40 -7.02 9.27
N PRO A 27 23.48 -7.72 8.59
CA PRO A 27 22.17 -8.05 9.17
C PRO A 27 22.33 -8.89 10.44
N THR A 28 23.28 -9.83 10.47
CA THR A 28 23.56 -10.71 11.61
C THR A 28 24.04 -9.99 12.88
N VAL A 29 24.57 -8.77 12.74
CA VAL A 29 25.10 -7.96 13.85
C VAL A 29 24.19 -6.74 14.12
N THR A 30 23.23 -6.48 13.24
CA THR A 30 22.38 -5.29 13.35
C THR A 30 21.39 -5.46 14.51
N ALA A 31 21.55 -4.62 15.53
CA ALA A 31 20.62 -4.57 16.64
C ALA A 31 19.23 -4.06 16.19
N THR A 32 18.17 -4.54 16.83
CA THR A 32 16.79 -4.13 16.55
C THR A 32 16.61 -2.60 16.66
N ALA A 33 17.28 -1.96 17.62
CA ALA A 33 17.26 -0.50 17.78
C ALA A 33 17.78 0.24 16.53
N THR A 34 18.82 -0.29 15.88
CA THR A 34 19.37 0.26 14.64
C THR A 34 18.38 0.14 13.49
N LEU A 35 17.64 -0.98 13.39
CA LEU A 35 16.57 -1.14 12.40
C LEU A 35 15.41 -0.17 12.64
N HIS A 36 15.03 0.08 13.89
CA HIS A 36 14.02 1.10 14.21
C HIS A 36 14.46 2.51 13.81
N SER A 37 15.72 2.87 14.08
CA SER A 37 16.27 4.16 13.64
C SER A 37 16.26 4.27 12.10
N LEU A 38 16.69 3.22 11.41
CA LEU A 38 16.68 3.15 9.95
C LEU A 38 15.26 3.29 9.38
N HIS A 39 14.28 2.62 9.99
CA HIS A 39 12.88 2.72 9.61
C HIS A 39 12.39 4.17 9.63
N LEU A 40 12.63 4.90 10.73
CA LEU A 40 12.22 6.30 10.85
C LEU A 40 12.93 7.21 9.83
N GLN A 41 14.23 6.99 9.61
CA GLN A 41 15.00 7.74 8.61
C GLN A 41 14.49 7.52 7.18
N ILE A 42 14.11 6.27 6.86
CA ILE A 42 13.51 5.94 5.56
C ILE A 42 12.15 6.65 5.41
N LEU A 43 11.26 6.54 6.39
CA LEU A 43 9.96 7.21 6.34
C LEU A 43 10.10 8.72 6.15
N GLN A 44 11.03 9.36 6.88
CA GLN A 44 11.32 10.78 6.73
C GLN A 44 11.84 11.10 5.32
N THR A 45 12.67 10.24 4.74
CA THR A 45 13.23 10.41 3.39
C THR A 45 12.14 10.37 2.32
N ILE A 46 11.16 9.47 2.44
CA ILE A 46 10.13 9.26 1.42
C ILE A 46 8.87 10.12 1.62
N SER A 47 8.65 10.66 2.81
CA SER A 47 7.49 11.49 3.16
C SER A 47 7.17 12.61 2.15
N PRO A 48 8.16 13.38 1.63
CA PRO A 48 7.89 14.42 0.63
C PRO A 48 7.30 13.91 -0.69
N PHE A 49 7.43 12.61 -0.99
CA PHE A 49 6.83 11.99 -2.16
C PHE A 49 5.42 11.46 -1.87
N THR A 50 5.16 10.98 -0.65
CA THR A 50 3.95 10.22 -0.31
C THR A 50 2.86 11.04 0.39
N GLN A 51 3.20 12.18 1.02
CA GLN A 51 2.28 12.97 1.85
C GLN A 51 0.96 13.32 1.15
N ASP A 52 1.04 13.77 -0.10
CA ASP A 52 -0.10 14.19 -0.91
C ASP A 52 -0.67 13.08 -1.82
N TYR A 53 -0.11 11.88 -1.78
CA TYR A 53 -0.52 10.77 -2.65
C TYR A 53 -1.66 9.97 -2.01
N ILE A 54 -2.67 9.63 -2.80
CA ILE A 54 -3.78 8.76 -2.36
C ILE A 54 -3.58 7.41 -3.03
N TRP A 55 -3.18 6.43 -2.23
CA TRP A 55 -3.01 5.05 -2.64
C TRP A 55 -4.36 4.37 -2.86
N GLN A 56 -4.40 3.39 -3.76
CA GLN A 56 -5.62 2.65 -4.11
C GLN A 56 -6.11 1.80 -2.93
N HIS A 57 -5.36 0.77 -2.56
CA HIS A 57 -5.70 -0.05 -1.41
C HIS A 57 -4.92 0.45 -0.21
N GLN A 58 -3.61 0.16 -0.13
CA GLN A 58 -2.82 0.48 1.06
C GLN A 58 -1.64 1.41 0.75
N PRO A 59 -1.21 2.24 1.71
CA PRO A 59 -0.02 3.05 1.53
C PRO A 59 1.26 2.21 1.54
N PHE A 60 2.36 2.80 1.06
CA PHE A 60 3.69 2.23 1.26
C PHE A 60 3.99 2.14 2.77
N THR A 61 4.25 0.94 3.26
CA THR A 61 4.50 0.66 4.69
C THR A 61 5.83 -0.03 4.91
N LEU A 62 6.40 0.12 6.10
CA LEU A 62 7.57 -0.63 6.53
C LEU A 62 7.38 -1.15 7.96
N SER A 63 7.84 -2.38 8.16
CA SER A 63 7.79 -3.11 9.42
C SER A 63 9.14 -3.74 9.70
N VAL A 64 9.50 -3.86 10.98
CA VAL A 64 10.72 -4.52 11.42
C VAL A 64 10.49 -6.04 11.47
N SER A 65 11.45 -6.82 11.00
CA SER A 65 11.43 -8.28 11.11
C SER A 65 11.76 -8.72 12.56
N ALA A 66 10.82 -8.59 13.49
CA ALA A 66 10.99 -9.02 14.89
C ALA A 66 10.37 -10.41 15.10
N PRO A 67 11.14 -11.48 15.41
CA PRO A 67 10.55 -12.79 15.69
C PRO A 67 9.68 -12.75 16.96
N PRO A 68 8.50 -13.42 16.98
CA PRO A 68 7.80 -14.05 15.85
C PRO A 68 6.96 -13.00 15.10
N ASN A 69 7.27 -12.76 13.81
CA ASN A 69 6.44 -11.88 12.97
C ASN A 69 5.69 -12.70 11.90
N PRO A 70 4.43 -13.11 12.16
CA PRO A 70 3.63 -13.83 11.17
C PRO A 70 3.26 -12.99 9.95
N SER A 71 3.45 -11.66 10.00
CA SER A 71 3.18 -10.75 8.88
C SER A 71 4.37 -10.52 7.95
N CYS A 72 5.51 -11.14 8.23
CA CYS A 72 6.69 -11.02 7.37
C CYS A 72 6.50 -11.89 6.11
N PRO A 73 6.51 -11.30 4.90
CA PRO A 73 6.38 -12.05 3.65
C PRO A 73 7.67 -12.81 3.30
N CYS A 74 8.79 -12.48 3.96
CA CYS A 74 10.07 -13.15 3.77
C CYS A 74 10.03 -14.53 4.44
N SER A 75 10.59 -15.54 3.78
CA SER A 75 10.67 -16.89 4.32
C SER A 75 11.30 -16.91 5.72
N SER A 76 10.62 -17.56 6.66
CA SER A 76 11.03 -17.72 8.07
C SER A 76 12.41 -18.37 8.26
N SER A 77 12.96 -18.96 7.20
CA SER A 77 14.26 -19.63 7.18
C SER A 77 15.45 -18.67 7.27
N SER A 78 15.30 -17.40 6.91
CA SER A 78 16.46 -16.50 6.81
C SER A 78 16.94 -15.94 8.16
N ASN A 79 16.06 -15.76 9.17
CA ASN A 79 16.37 -15.16 10.49
C ASN A 79 17.20 -13.84 10.46
N LEU A 80 17.38 -13.22 9.28
CA LEU A 80 18.18 -12.03 9.11
C LEU A 80 17.37 -10.81 9.56
N PRO A 81 17.87 -9.95 10.44
CA PRO A 81 17.25 -8.67 10.77
C PRO A 81 17.14 -7.76 9.52
N HIS A 82 15.92 -7.32 9.20
CA HIS A 82 15.61 -6.47 8.05
C HIS A 82 14.34 -5.63 8.28
N LEU A 83 14.10 -4.68 7.38
CA LEU A 83 12.78 -4.06 7.22
C LEU A 83 12.06 -4.73 6.06
N HIS A 84 10.75 -4.87 6.15
CA HIS A 84 9.93 -5.40 5.08
C HIS A 84 8.62 -4.64 4.96
N GLY A 85 7.96 -4.80 3.83
CA GLY A 85 6.61 -4.32 3.61
C GLY A 85 5.99 -4.99 2.41
N HIS A 86 4.73 -4.66 2.19
CA HIS A 86 4.00 -5.06 1.01
C HIS A 86 3.01 -3.97 0.65
N LEU A 87 2.68 -3.88 -0.64
CA LEU A 87 1.76 -2.91 -1.17
C LEU A 87 0.83 -3.62 -2.15
N ARG A 88 -0.43 -3.80 -1.73
CA ARG A 88 -1.51 -4.20 -2.61
C ARG A 88 -1.86 -3.03 -3.54
N TYR A 89 -1.57 -3.18 -4.81
CA TYR A 89 -1.82 -2.16 -5.83
C TYR A 89 -3.14 -2.38 -6.58
N GLY A 90 -3.72 -3.59 -6.52
CA GLY A 90 -4.99 -3.90 -7.19
C GLY A 90 -4.84 -3.74 -8.70
N ASP A 91 -5.76 -2.99 -9.32
CA ASP A 91 -5.66 -2.64 -10.75
C ASP A 91 -4.78 -1.40 -11.01
N ASN A 92 -4.25 -0.73 -9.97
CA ASN A 92 -3.52 0.53 -10.10
C ASN A 92 -2.01 0.30 -10.21
N LEU A 93 -1.55 -0.12 -11.39
CA LEU A 93 -0.12 -0.32 -11.68
C LEU A 93 0.75 0.93 -11.42
N ASP A 94 0.19 2.14 -11.42
CA ASP A 94 0.96 3.33 -11.07
C ASP A 94 1.41 3.32 -9.60
N ASP A 95 0.67 2.65 -8.69
CA ASP A 95 1.05 2.46 -7.28
C ASP A 95 2.23 1.50 -7.13
N GLU A 96 2.22 0.39 -7.88
CA GLU A 96 3.34 -0.56 -7.94
C GLU A 96 4.63 0.16 -8.36
N TRP A 97 4.60 0.85 -9.52
CA TRP A 97 5.77 1.56 -10.04
C TRP A 97 6.18 2.77 -9.19
N PHE A 98 5.23 3.36 -8.46
CA PHE A 98 5.57 4.38 -7.48
C PHE A 98 6.35 3.79 -6.29
N ALA A 99 5.97 2.61 -5.78
CA ALA A 99 6.74 1.91 -4.76
C ALA A 99 8.14 1.52 -5.25
N VAL A 100 8.28 1.05 -6.50
CA VAL A 100 9.60 0.81 -7.11
C VAL A 100 10.43 2.09 -7.09
N PHE A 101 9.89 3.22 -7.54
CA PHE A 101 10.59 4.52 -7.48
C PHE A 101 11.03 4.88 -6.05
N LEU A 102 10.15 4.72 -5.05
CA LEU A 102 10.49 5.00 -3.65
C LEU A 102 11.66 4.14 -3.17
N LEU A 103 11.67 2.86 -3.51
CA LEU A 103 12.73 1.92 -3.14
C LEU A 103 14.07 2.27 -3.84
N PHE A 104 14.02 2.80 -5.07
CA PHE A 104 15.22 3.38 -5.73
C PHE A 104 15.73 4.62 -4.98
N GLN A 105 14.85 5.53 -4.53
CA GLN A 105 15.25 6.69 -3.73
C GLN A 105 15.86 6.29 -2.39
N ILE A 106 15.28 5.28 -1.72
CA ILE A 106 15.82 4.70 -0.48
C ILE A 106 17.22 4.13 -0.74
N SER A 107 17.38 3.31 -1.78
CA SER A 107 18.65 2.70 -2.14
C SER A 107 19.76 3.71 -2.47
N LEU A 108 19.39 4.83 -3.11
CA LEU A 108 20.30 5.95 -3.38
C LEU A 108 20.71 6.69 -2.10
N ARG A 109 19.75 6.94 -1.20
CA ARG A 109 19.99 7.69 0.03
C ARG A 109 20.81 6.90 1.06
N PHE A 110 20.61 5.58 1.09
CA PHE A 110 21.23 4.68 2.05
C PHE A 110 22.07 3.62 1.30
N PRO A 111 23.31 3.96 0.92
CA PRO A 111 24.14 3.12 0.03
C PRO A 111 24.61 1.80 0.66
N SER A 112 24.43 1.63 1.97
CA SER A 112 24.73 0.41 2.74
C SER A 112 23.52 -0.54 2.87
N LEU A 113 22.49 -0.33 2.05
CA LEU A 113 21.30 -1.19 2.02
C LEU A 113 21.23 -2.00 0.73
N SER A 114 20.83 -3.25 0.87
CA SER A 114 20.51 -4.15 -0.23
C SER A 114 19.01 -4.45 -0.18
N LEU A 115 18.29 -4.08 -1.23
CA LEU A 115 16.83 -4.18 -1.29
C LEU A 115 16.43 -5.32 -2.22
N ARG A 116 15.34 -6.01 -1.87
CA ARG A 116 14.66 -6.99 -2.72
C ARG A 116 13.24 -6.53 -2.97
N LEU A 117 12.75 -6.80 -4.18
CA LEU A 117 11.39 -6.50 -4.62
C LEU A 117 10.89 -7.70 -5.42
N TRP A 118 9.70 -8.19 -5.12
CA TRP A 118 9.08 -9.32 -5.83
C TRP A 118 7.56 -9.25 -5.75
N ASP A 119 6.86 -9.97 -6.62
CA ASP A 119 5.41 -10.16 -6.61
C ASP A 119 5.08 -11.67 -6.63
N SER A 120 3.86 -12.05 -7.03
CA SER A 120 3.46 -13.45 -7.15
C SER A 120 4.20 -14.21 -8.25
N ASP A 121 4.74 -13.51 -9.26
CA ASP A 121 5.54 -14.06 -10.36
C ASP A 121 7.06 -14.09 -10.06
N GLY A 122 7.48 -13.50 -8.94
CA GLY A 122 8.86 -13.47 -8.48
C GLY A 122 9.55 -12.14 -8.79
N ASP A 123 10.70 -12.17 -9.45
CA ASP A 123 11.50 -10.97 -9.71
C ASP A 123 10.94 -10.16 -10.92
N PHE A 124 9.77 -9.54 -10.75
CA PHE A 124 9.03 -8.86 -11.83
C PHE A 124 9.81 -7.76 -12.56
N LEU A 125 10.79 -7.12 -11.91
CA LEU A 125 11.66 -6.13 -12.56
C LEU A 125 12.48 -6.74 -13.72
N LEU A 126 12.73 -8.06 -13.71
CA LEU A 126 13.39 -8.74 -14.81
C LEU A 126 12.53 -8.79 -16.08
N ILE A 127 11.21 -8.70 -15.96
CA ILE A 127 10.28 -8.68 -17.09
C ILE A 127 10.52 -7.44 -17.97
N GLU A 128 10.69 -6.27 -17.35
CA GLU A 128 11.03 -5.03 -18.06
C GLU A 128 12.36 -5.11 -18.83
N ALA A 129 13.28 -5.94 -18.35
CA ALA A 129 14.60 -6.13 -18.94
C ALA A 129 14.73 -7.44 -19.73
N ALA A 130 13.62 -8.13 -20.05
CA ALA A 130 13.62 -9.50 -20.60
C ALA A 130 14.54 -9.69 -21.83
N PHE A 131 14.58 -8.71 -22.73
CA PHE A 131 15.41 -8.76 -23.94
C PHE A 131 16.92 -8.56 -23.70
N HIS A 132 17.32 -8.25 -22.47
CA HIS A 132 18.69 -7.98 -22.08
C HIS A 132 19.23 -8.96 -21.03
N LEU A 133 18.39 -9.90 -20.57
CA LEU A 133 18.78 -10.87 -19.56
C LEU A 133 19.80 -11.88 -20.11
N PRO A 134 20.78 -12.30 -19.30
CA PRO A 134 21.60 -13.46 -19.62
C PRO A 134 20.73 -14.70 -19.81
N ARG A 135 21.06 -15.57 -20.79
CA ARG A 135 20.29 -16.80 -21.09
C ARG A 135 20.09 -17.74 -19.89
N TRP A 136 21.00 -17.69 -18.92
CA TRP A 136 20.92 -18.54 -17.73
C TRP A 136 19.90 -18.05 -16.71
N LEU A 137 19.51 -16.77 -16.75
CA LEU A 137 18.64 -16.14 -15.77
C LEU A 137 17.18 -16.26 -16.21
N ASN A 138 16.42 -17.03 -15.44
CA ASN A 138 15.02 -17.36 -15.66
C ASN A 138 14.31 -17.57 -14.30
N PRO A 139 12.98 -17.77 -14.25
CA PRO A 139 12.26 -17.89 -12.99
C PRO A 139 12.80 -18.98 -12.05
N ASP A 140 13.32 -20.09 -12.59
CA ASP A 140 13.87 -21.19 -11.78
C ASP A 140 15.24 -20.86 -11.15
N THR A 141 15.95 -19.88 -11.71
CA THR A 141 17.35 -19.58 -11.36
C THR A 141 17.56 -18.19 -10.77
N SER A 142 16.56 -17.31 -10.80
CA SER A 142 16.67 -15.92 -10.33
C SER A 142 16.61 -15.79 -8.80
N ASN A 143 16.14 -16.83 -8.11
CA ASN A 143 15.94 -16.78 -6.66
C ASN A 143 17.23 -16.35 -5.92
N HIS A 144 17.07 -15.38 -5.02
CA HIS A 144 18.14 -14.72 -4.27
C HIS A 144 19.24 -14.08 -5.13
N ARG A 145 18.97 -13.67 -6.38
CA ARG A 145 20.00 -13.03 -7.23
C ARG A 145 19.77 -11.58 -7.55
N LEU A 146 18.52 -11.13 -7.60
CA LEU A 146 18.20 -9.74 -7.93
C LEU A 146 18.17 -8.87 -6.66
N PHE A 147 18.93 -7.79 -6.68
CA PHE A 147 18.96 -6.79 -5.62
C PHE A 147 18.97 -5.38 -6.19
N LEU A 148 18.46 -4.43 -5.42
CA LEU A 148 18.58 -3.00 -5.67
C LEU A 148 19.52 -2.39 -4.61
N ARG A 149 20.63 -1.81 -5.05
CA ARG A 149 21.65 -1.21 -4.17
C ARG A 149 22.26 0.02 -4.83
N GLN A 150 22.45 1.10 -4.06
CA GLN A 150 23.01 2.36 -4.55
C GLN A 150 22.30 2.90 -5.82
N GLY A 151 20.99 2.66 -5.93
CA GLY A 151 20.19 3.04 -7.10
C GLY A 151 20.47 2.25 -8.38
N ASN A 152 21.14 1.11 -8.28
CA ASN A 152 21.43 0.20 -9.39
C ASN A 152 20.88 -1.19 -9.10
N LEU A 153 20.54 -1.91 -10.17
CA LEU A 153 20.21 -3.33 -10.07
C LEU A 153 21.48 -4.18 -10.03
N HIS A 154 21.49 -5.17 -9.16
CA HIS A 154 22.55 -6.15 -9.02
C HIS A 154 21.97 -7.54 -9.28
N ILE A 155 22.66 -8.32 -10.11
CA ILE A 155 22.35 -9.72 -10.41
C ILE A 155 23.56 -10.54 -9.97
N VAL A 156 23.40 -11.36 -8.93
CA VAL A 156 24.46 -12.25 -8.46
C VAL A 156 24.82 -13.28 -9.54
N PRO A 157 26.06 -13.29 -10.06
CA PRO A 157 26.44 -14.16 -11.16
C PRO A 157 26.39 -15.65 -10.80
N ARG A 158 25.89 -16.48 -11.72
CA ARG A 158 25.75 -17.94 -11.52
C ARG A 158 27.08 -18.67 -11.39
N ASP A 159 28.11 -18.21 -12.08
CA ASP A 159 29.47 -18.75 -12.04
C ASP A 159 30.20 -18.44 -10.73
N ARG A 160 29.86 -17.32 -10.07
CA ARG A 160 30.38 -16.97 -8.74
C ARG A 160 29.64 -17.67 -7.62
N LEU A 161 28.31 -17.71 -7.68
CA LEU A 161 27.46 -18.38 -6.71
C LEU A 161 26.41 -19.23 -7.44
N PRO A 162 26.61 -20.55 -7.61
CA PRO A 162 25.68 -21.43 -8.34
C PRO A 162 24.33 -21.64 -7.66
N HIS A 163 24.31 -21.77 -6.32
CA HIS A 163 23.09 -22.01 -5.53
C HIS A 163 23.10 -21.12 -4.27
N PRO A 164 22.97 -19.79 -4.43
CA PRO A 164 23.15 -18.87 -3.32
C PRO A 164 22.03 -18.97 -2.28
N SER A 165 22.40 -19.01 -1.00
CA SER A 165 21.47 -18.60 0.05
C SER A 165 21.27 -17.08 0.01
N LEU A 166 20.21 -16.59 0.64
CA LEU A 166 19.98 -15.14 0.77
C LEU A 166 21.16 -14.44 1.46
N ALA A 167 21.74 -15.06 2.49
CA ALA A 167 22.88 -14.51 3.21
C ALA A 167 24.13 -14.42 2.32
N ASP A 168 24.41 -15.45 1.52
CA ASP A 168 25.55 -15.46 0.58
C ASP A 168 25.43 -14.33 -0.44
N SER A 169 24.24 -14.16 -1.02
CA SER A 169 23.99 -13.10 -2.00
C SER A 169 24.07 -11.70 -1.40
N LEU A 170 23.54 -11.50 -0.18
CA LEU A 170 23.65 -10.21 0.50
C LEU A 170 25.12 -9.86 0.78
N ALA A 171 25.90 -10.82 1.27
CA ALA A 171 27.33 -10.65 1.48
C ALA A 171 28.08 -10.38 0.17
N PHE A 172 27.72 -11.07 -0.91
CA PHE A 172 28.31 -10.87 -2.23
C PHE A 172 28.02 -9.48 -2.79
N VAL A 173 26.77 -9.01 -2.71
CA VAL A 173 26.39 -7.69 -3.22
C VAL A 173 27.01 -6.57 -2.38
N ALA A 174 27.18 -6.77 -1.06
CA ALA A 174 27.84 -5.80 -0.19
C ALA A 174 29.36 -5.70 -0.44
N ASN A 175 30.05 -6.84 -0.59
CA ASN A 175 31.51 -6.91 -0.68
C ASN A 175 32.06 -6.86 -2.12
N SER A 176 31.29 -7.40 -3.07
CA SER A 176 31.65 -7.56 -4.50
C SER A 176 30.61 -6.90 -5.41
N GLY A 177 30.13 -5.71 -5.02
CA GLY A 177 29.09 -4.98 -5.73
C GLY A 177 29.39 -4.75 -7.22
N HIS A 178 30.65 -4.55 -7.59
CA HIS A 178 31.07 -4.34 -8.98
C HIS A 178 30.88 -5.58 -9.88
N GLU A 179 31.01 -6.79 -9.32
CA GLU A 179 30.82 -8.04 -10.07
C GLU A 179 29.35 -8.43 -10.21
N SER A 180 28.49 -7.93 -9.30
CA SER A 180 27.05 -8.15 -9.37
C SER A 180 26.31 -7.06 -10.14
N LEU A 181 26.96 -5.95 -10.51
CA LEU A 181 26.28 -4.85 -11.19
C LEU A 181 25.66 -5.33 -12.51
N ALA A 182 24.35 -5.21 -12.64
CA ALA A 182 23.67 -5.61 -13.88
C ALA A 182 24.09 -4.69 -15.04
N SER A 183 24.09 -5.24 -16.26
CA SER A 183 24.52 -4.52 -17.47
C SER A 183 23.74 -3.23 -17.68
N ASP A 184 24.36 -2.25 -18.35
CA ASP A 184 23.70 -0.97 -18.63
C ASP A 184 22.36 -1.11 -19.37
N ALA A 185 22.23 -2.15 -20.19
CA ALA A 185 20.98 -2.43 -20.90
C ALA A 185 19.85 -2.78 -19.91
N ILE A 186 20.13 -3.61 -18.90
CA ILE A 186 19.19 -3.96 -17.83
C ILE A 186 18.89 -2.73 -16.96
N GLN A 187 19.93 -1.97 -16.57
CA GLN A 187 19.76 -0.74 -15.79
C GLN A 187 18.84 0.24 -16.50
N ARG A 188 19.09 0.52 -17.78
CA ARG A 188 18.30 1.47 -18.57
C ARG A 188 16.87 1.01 -18.75
N ALA A 189 16.63 -0.28 -19.01
CA ALA A 189 15.28 -0.81 -19.20
C ALA A 189 14.39 -0.52 -17.99
N VAL A 190 14.86 -0.85 -16.78
CA VAL A 190 14.11 -0.60 -15.54
C VAL A 190 14.07 0.88 -15.16
N LYS A 191 15.21 1.59 -15.25
CA LYS A 191 15.27 3.02 -14.88
C LYS A 191 14.39 3.89 -15.78
N LYS A 192 14.25 3.54 -17.07
CA LYS A 192 13.33 4.22 -17.99
C LYS A 192 11.89 4.15 -17.51
N ARG A 193 11.48 3.03 -16.89
CA ARG A 193 10.11 2.88 -16.37
C ARG A 193 9.79 3.84 -15.23
N ILE A 194 10.79 4.23 -14.44
CA ILE A 194 10.66 5.14 -13.29
C ILE A 194 11.17 6.57 -13.53
N GLU A 195 11.59 6.91 -14.75
CA GLU A 195 12.33 8.16 -15.03
C GLU A 195 11.52 9.45 -14.77
N ASP A 196 10.19 9.41 -14.97
CA ASP A 196 9.30 10.57 -14.79
C ASP A 196 8.78 10.71 -13.35
N TYR A 197 9.16 9.80 -12.44
CA TYR A 197 8.82 9.98 -11.03
C TYR A 197 9.75 11.01 -10.36
N PRO A 198 9.23 11.85 -9.44
CA PRO A 198 7.89 11.78 -8.83
C PRO A 198 6.80 12.58 -9.59
N LYS A 199 7.11 13.21 -10.72
CA LYS A 199 6.14 14.04 -11.48
C LYS A 199 4.97 13.21 -11.99
N ARG A 200 5.22 11.97 -12.44
CA ARG A 200 4.19 11.01 -12.85
C ARG A 200 3.19 10.72 -11.73
N ALA A 201 3.65 10.43 -10.52
CA ALA A 201 2.77 10.20 -9.36
C ALA A 201 1.86 11.41 -9.08
N ARG A 202 2.41 12.63 -9.17
CA ARG A 202 1.62 13.86 -9.01
C ARG A 202 0.58 14.04 -10.12
N ARG A 203 0.94 13.73 -11.37
CA ARG A 203 0.02 13.79 -12.52
C ARG A 203 -1.06 12.72 -12.48
N ASN A 204 -0.79 11.58 -11.83
CA ASN A 204 -1.80 10.53 -11.58
C ASN A 204 -2.88 11.00 -10.60
N MET A 205 -2.60 12.00 -9.76
CA MET A 205 -3.59 12.55 -8.84
C MET A 205 -4.51 13.56 -9.54
N HIS A 206 -5.73 13.11 -9.84
CA HIS A 206 -6.76 13.88 -10.52
C HIS A 206 -7.73 14.52 -9.50
N LYS A 207 -8.12 15.77 -9.71
CA LYS A 207 -9.22 16.42 -8.99
C LYS A 207 -10.46 16.46 -9.87
N VAL A 208 -11.57 15.97 -9.34
CA VAL A 208 -12.84 15.85 -10.05
C VAL A 208 -13.95 16.51 -9.25
N ARG A 209 -14.85 17.20 -9.94
CA ARG A 209 -16.08 17.75 -9.35
C ARG A 209 -17.12 16.66 -9.22
N VAL A 210 -17.71 16.53 -8.04
CA VAL A 210 -18.78 15.56 -7.75
C VAL A 210 -19.88 16.24 -6.94
N ARG A 211 -21.11 15.73 -7.06
CA ARG A 211 -22.26 16.15 -6.25
C ARG A 211 -22.63 15.03 -5.31
N VAL A 212 -22.41 15.24 -4.02
CA VAL A 212 -22.58 14.23 -2.96
C VAL A 212 -23.49 14.76 -1.85
N PRO A 213 -24.10 13.88 -1.02
CA PRO A 213 -24.81 14.31 0.18
C PRO A 213 -23.88 15.08 1.13
N VAL A 214 -24.43 15.98 1.94
CA VAL A 214 -23.66 16.87 2.82
C VAL A 214 -22.79 16.08 3.79
N SER A 215 -23.32 14.97 4.31
CA SER A 215 -22.59 14.06 5.20
C SER A 215 -21.33 13.48 4.54
N VAL A 216 -21.44 13.04 3.29
CA VAL A 216 -20.31 12.52 2.49
C VAL A 216 -19.30 13.62 2.16
N ALA A 217 -19.76 14.82 1.79
CA ALA A 217 -18.89 15.97 1.55
C ALA A 217 -18.04 16.30 2.79
N ARG A 218 -18.62 16.16 3.98
CA ARG A 218 -17.93 16.40 5.25
C ARG A 218 -16.84 15.38 5.51
N VAL A 219 -17.16 14.10 5.39
CA VAL A 219 -16.19 12.99 5.53
C VAL A 219 -14.99 13.19 4.61
N LEU A 220 -15.21 13.46 3.32
CA LEU A 220 -14.13 13.63 2.35
C LEU A 220 -13.34 14.94 2.53
N LYS A 221 -13.92 15.95 3.18
CA LYS A 221 -13.21 17.18 3.55
C LYS A 221 -12.26 16.94 4.72
N HIS A 222 -12.70 16.16 5.71
CA HIS A 222 -11.91 15.87 6.91
C HIS A 222 -10.85 14.80 6.67
N GLU A 223 -11.20 13.71 5.98
CA GLU A 223 -10.27 12.65 5.60
C GLU A 223 -10.38 12.32 4.10
N PRO A 224 -9.64 13.05 3.24
CA PRO A 224 -9.70 12.87 1.80
C PRO A 224 -9.29 11.47 1.32
N ARG A 225 -8.49 10.72 2.10
CA ARG A 225 -8.03 9.39 1.69
C ARG A 225 -9.11 8.32 1.73
N LEU A 226 -10.21 8.55 2.47
CA LEU A 226 -11.37 7.65 2.47
C LEU A 226 -12.03 7.49 1.09
N ILE A 227 -11.69 8.36 0.14
CA ILE A 227 -12.10 8.16 -1.25
C ILE A 227 -11.62 6.82 -1.81
N SER A 228 -10.46 6.34 -1.40
CA SER A 228 -9.91 5.08 -1.90
C SER A 228 -10.79 3.90 -1.46
N LEU A 229 -11.21 3.90 -0.19
CA LEU A 229 -12.15 2.93 0.35
C LEU A 229 -13.54 3.05 -0.29
N ALA A 230 -14.02 4.27 -0.53
CA ALA A 230 -15.29 4.48 -1.22
C ALA A 230 -15.27 3.85 -2.62
N VAL A 231 -14.19 4.06 -3.35
CA VAL A 231 -14.03 3.51 -4.69
C VAL A 231 -13.88 1.99 -4.64
N GLU A 232 -13.06 1.45 -3.75
CA GLU A 232 -12.88 0.00 -3.55
C GLU A 232 -14.21 -0.68 -3.19
N GLY A 233 -14.90 -0.19 -2.15
CA GLY A 233 -16.17 -0.77 -1.72
C GLY A 233 -17.26 -0.70 -2.80
N PHE A 234 -17.25 0.34 -3.63
CA PHE A 234 -18.14 0.40 -4.78
C PHE A 234 -17.69 -0.55 -5.90
N TYR A 235 -16.41 -0.57 -6.25
CA TYR A 235 -15.86 -1.30 -7.40
C TYR A 235 -15.97 -2.82 -7.19
N ASP A 236 -15.63 -3.29 -5.98
CA ASP A 236 -15.59 -4.70 -5.56
C ASP A 236 -16.90 -5.17 -4.90
N ARG A 237 -17.99 -4.39 -5.06
CA ARG A 237 -19.28 -4.69 -4.43
C ARG A 237 -19.81 -6.07 -4.82
N ASP A 238 -20.38 -6.74 -3.83
CA ASP A 238 -21.06 -8.04 -3.94
C ASP A 238 -22.56 -7.91 -3.64
N VAL A 239 -23.26 -9.05 -3.62
CA VAL A 239 -24.73 -9.09 -3.38
C VAL A 239 -25.10 -8.58 -1.99
N ASP A 240 -24.23 -8.74 -0.99
CA ASP A 240 -24.52 -8.37 0.39
C ASP A 240 -24.26 -6.88 0.65
N THR A 241 -23.12 -6.38 0.22
CA THR A 241 -22.77 -4.95 0.27
C THR A 241 -23.76 -4.12 -0.56
N MET A 242 -24.26 -4.65 -1.68
CA MET A 242 -25.35 -4.02 -2.45
C MET A 242 -26.63 -3.78 -1.64
N LYS A 243 -26.94 -4.63 -0.64
CA LYS A 243 -28.10 -4.41 0.25
C LYS A 243 -27.89 -3.20 1.15
N PHE A 244 -26.66 -2.91 1.56
CA PHE A 244 -26.34 -1.72 2.35
C PHE A 244 -26.55 -0.45 1.52
N ALA A 245 -25.98 -0.40 0.31
CA ALA A 245 -26.16 0.73 -0.60
C ALA A 245 -27.62 0.92 -1.04
N ALA A 246 -28.42 -0.14 -1.14
CA ALA A 246 -29.85 0.00 -1.47
C ALA A 246 -30.64 0.74 -0.37
N LYS A 247 -30.15 0.69 0.88
CA LYS A 247 -30.81 1.33 2.03
C LYS A 247 -30.22 2.70 2.37
N MET A 248 -28.92 2.91 2.14
CA MET A 248 -28.19 4.13 2.49
C MET A 248 -28.41 4.59 3.94
N GLU A 249 -28.41 3.65 4.91
CA GLU A 249 -28.83 3.93 6.30
C GLU A 249 -27.96 4.97 7.01
N LYS A 250 -26.68 5.13 6.63
CA LYS A 250 -25.76 6.07 7.27
C LYS A 250 -25.70 7.43 6.56
N PHE A 251 -25.64 7.43 5.22
CA PHE A 251 -25.37 8.64 4.46
C PHE A 251 -26.60 9.28 3.80
N VAL A 252 -27.75 8.59 3.80
CA VAL A 252 -29.02 9.13 3.31
C VAL A 252 -30.17 8.60 4.18
N GLU A 253 -30.38 9.20 5.36
CA GLU A 253 -31.43 8.78 6.27
C GLU A 253 -32.84 8.94 5.67
N ARG A 254 -33.72 7.97 5.94
CA ARG A 254 -35.11 7.97 5.45
C ARG A 254 -35.86 9.19 6.00
N GLY A 255 -36.25 10.09 5.10
CA GLY A 255 -37.07 11.27 5.42
C GLY A 255 -36.29 12.57 5.54
N ALA A 256 -34.95 12.52 5.56
CA ALA A 256 -34.11 13.70 5.45
C ALA A 256 -33.93 14.08 3.97
N THR A 257 -34.22 15.33 3.63
CA THR A 257 -33.84 15.90 2.33
C THR A 257 -32.37 16.27 2.39
N GLU A 258 -31.47 15.29 2.27
CA GLU A 258 -30.05 15.58 2.05
C GLU A 258 -29.88 16.23 0.67
N GLU A 259 -29.49 17.50 0.66
CA GLU A 259 -29.13 18.22 -0.56
C GLU A 259 -27.80 17.68 -1.11
N LEU A 260 -27.70 17.61 -2.44
CA LEU A 260 -26.45 17.28 -3.11
C LEU A 260 -25.59 18.54 -3.27
N VAL A 261 -24.47 18.59 -2.57
CA VAL A 261 -23.51 19.69 -2.64
C VAL A 261 -22.37 19.37 -3.60
N CYS A 262 -21.92 20.37 -4.35
CA CYS A 262 -20.81 20.24 -5.28
C CYS A 262 -19.48 20.40 -4.53
N VAL A 263 -18.60 19.39 -4.63
CA VAL A 263 -17.26 19.41 -4.02
C VAL A 263 -16.21 18.90 -5.01
N SER A 264 -14.95 19.28 -4.78
CA SER A 264 -13.81 18.79 -5.55
C SER A 264 -13.11 17.68 -4.77
N VAL A 265 -13.11 16.46 -5.32
CA VAL A 265 -12.47 15.29 -4.71
C VAL A 265 -11.20 14.93 -5.48
N LYS A 266 -10.11 14.67 -4.75
CA LYS A 266 -8.84 14.20 -5.32
C LYS A 266 -8.82 12.67 -5.27
N MET A 267 -8.44 12.01 -6.37
CA MET A 267 -8.29 10.55 -6.46
C MET A 267 -7.29 10.18 -7.57
N SER A 268 -6.87 8.92 -7.67
CA SER A 268 -6.04 8.47 -8.80
C SER A 268 -6.85 8.40 -10.09
N ARG A 269 -6.17 8.40 -11.25
CA ARG A 269 -6.85 8.20 -12.54
C ARG A 269 -7.48 6.80 -12.63
N ALA A 270 -6.85 5.79 -12.00
CA ALA A 270 -7.38 4.44 -11.90
C ALA A 270 -8.71 4.42 -11.12
N MET A 271 -8.75 5.03 -9.92
CA MET A 271 -9.98 5.17 -9.13
C MET A 271 -11.10 5.86 -9.92
N PHE A 272 -10.77 6.96 -10.61
CA PHE A 272 -11.74 7.65 -11.45
C PHE A 272 -12.28 6.76 -12.56
N ALA A 273 -11.41 6.02 -13.26
CA ALA A 273 -11.82 5.09 -14.31
C ALA A 273 -12.71 3.97 -13.75
N GLN A 274 -12.39 3.42 -12.58
CA GLN A 274 -13.19 2.40 -11.89
C GLN A 274 -14.62 2.89 -11.60
N LEU A 275 -14.79 4.15 -11.19
CA LEU A 275 -16.12 4.73 -10.99
C LEU A 275 -16.85 4.96 -12.31
N VAL A 276 -16.19 5.53 -13.32
CA VAL A 276 -16.84 5.91 -14.60
C VAL A 276 -17.30 4.69 -15.39
N GLN A 277 -16.49 3.62 -15.45
CA GLN A 277 -16.75 2.48 -16.33
C GLN A 277 -17.96 1.63 -15.90
N GLN A 278 -18.30 1.66 -14.62
CA GLN A 278 -19.38 0.83 -14.08
C GLN A 278 -20.73 1.55 -14.15
N ARG A 279 -21.72 0.93 -14.80
CA ARG A 279 -23.10 1.43 -14.80
C ARG A 279 -23.78 1.10 -13.47
N PHE A 280 -24.48 2.08 -12.90
CA PHE A 280 -25.17 1.90 -11.63
C PHE A 280 -26.42 2.77 -11.58
N GLN A 281 -27.49 2.24 -11.00
CA GLN A 281 -28.74 2.98 -10.81
C GLN A 281 -28.80 3.48 -9.38
N ALA A 282 -29.27 4.72 -9.21
CA ALA A 282 -29.44 5.31 -7.89
C ALA A 282 -30.38 4.46 -7.02
N PRO A 283 -30.01 4.20 -5.75
CA PRO A 283 -30.93 3.66 -4.76
C PRO A 283 -32.19 4.53 -4.69
N LYS A 284 -33.35 3.92 -4.43
CA LYS A 284 -34.63 4.66 -4.38
C LYS A 284 -34.67 5.74 -3.29
N CYS A 285 -33.89 5.57 -2.22
CA CYS A 285 -33.77 6.54 -1.15
C CYS A 285 -32.80 7.68 -1.46
N TYR A 286 -31.97 7.56 -2.51
CA TYR A 286 -30.95 8.55 -2.82
C TYR A 286 -31.59 9.88 -3.25
N PRO A 287 -30.97 11.05 -2.95
CA PRO A 287 -31.49 12.34 -3.37
C PRO A 287 -31.79 12.42 -4.87
N THR A 288 -32.72 13.30 -5.23
CA THR A 288 -33.19 13.41 -6.62
C THR A 288 -32.02 13.73 -7.55
N MET A 289 -31.78 12.84 -8.52
CA MET A 289 -30.71 13.00 -9.49
C MET A 289 -31.07 14.10 -10.51
N PRO A 290 -30.08 14.91 -10.95
CA PRO A 290 -30.27 15.90 -12.01
C PRO A 290 -30.82 15.26 -13.29
N SER A 291 -31.45 16.07 -14.15
CA SER A 291 -31.93 15.60 -15.44
C SER A 291 -30.75 15.16 -16.32
N ARG A 292 -30.95 14.09 -17.12
CA ARG A 292 -29.95 13.64 -18.10
C ARG A 292 -29.68 14.68 -19.21
N VAL A 293 -30.56 15.67 -19.35
CA VAL A 293 -30.37 16.81 -20.26
C VAL A 293 -29.24 17.72 -19.76
N GLU A 294 -29.09 17.85 -18.44
CA GLU A 294 -27.99 18.58 -17.80
C GLU A 294 -26.76 17.66 -17.67
N ARG A 295 -26.11 17.38 -18.80
CA ARG A 295 -25.07 16.34 -18.90
C ARG A 295 -23.97 16.46 -17.83
N GLU A 296 -23.46 17.67 -17.59
CA GLU A 296 -22.39 17.89 -16.60
C GLU A 296 -22.89 17.61 -15.17
N GLY A 297 -24.00 18.22 -14.78
CA GLY A 297 -24.60 18.02 -13.45
C GLY A 297 -24.98 16.56 -13.20
N PHE A 298 -25.46 15.86 -14.23
CA PHE A 298 -25.76 14.44 -14.16
C PHE A 298 -24.50 13.59 -13.91
N VAL A 299 -23.41 13.83 -14.63
CA VAL A 299 -22.15 13.09 -14.44
C VAL A 299 -21.53 13.37 -13.07
N GLU A 300 -21.54 14.62 -12.61
CA GLU A 300 -21.08 14.98 -11.26
C GLU A 300 -21.87 14.24 -10.17
N ALA A 301 -23.19 14.17 -10.32
CA ALA A 301 -24.09 13.49 -9.38
C ALA A 301 -23.98 11.96 -9.48
N GLU A 302 -23.81 11.41 -10.68
CA GLU A 302 -23.63 9.96 -10.86
C GLU A 302 -22.33 9.48 -10.20
N LEU A 303 -21.24 10.23 -10.36
CA LEU A 303 -19.99 9.94 -9.65
C LEU A 303 -20.15 10.07 -8.13
N GLY A 304 -20.79 11.14 -7.67
CA GLY A 304 -21.02 11.35 -6.24
C GLY A 304 -21.92 10.30 -5.61
N MET A 305 -22.93 9.81 -6.33
CA MET A 305 -23.77 8.68 -5.94
C MET A 305 -22.96 7.41 -5.76
N LYS A 306 -22.08 7.07 -6.72
CA LYS A 306 -21.23 5.88 -6.61
C LYS A 306 -20.30 5.95 -5.39
N ILE A 307 -19.70 7.12 -5.15
CA ILE A 307 -18.86 7.37 -3.97
C ILE A 307 -19.66 7.22 -2.67
N ALA A 308 -20.85 7.82 -2.59
CA ALA A 308 -21.71 7.72 -1.42
C ALA A 308 -22.14 6.28 -1.13
N CYS A 309 -22.54 5.54 -2.16
CA CYS A 309 -22.87 4.12 -2.02
C CYS A 309 -21.67 3.29 -1.58
N GLY A 310 -20.47 3.55 -2.13
CA GLY A 310 -19.24 2.87 -1.70
C GLY A 310 -18.90 3.11 -0.23
N LEU A 311 -19.01 4.35 0.25
CA LEU A 311 -18.83 4.67 1.67
C LEU A 311 -19.85 3.96 2.56
N GLU A 312 -21.11 3.91 2.14
CA GLU A 312 -22.17 3.17 2.86
C GLU A 312 -21.83 1.68 2.97
N MET A 313 -21.41 1.05 1.86
CA MET A 313 -21.04 -0.36 1.82
C MET A 313 -19.90 -0.66 2.81
N VAL A 314 -18.81 0.12 2.73
CA VAL A 314 -17.64 -0.06 3.61
C VAL A 314 -18.02 0.16 5.07
N TYR A 315 -18.81 1.19 5.35
CA TYR A 315 -19.26 1.51 6.70
C TYR A 315 -20.03 0.35 7.33
N GLN A 316 -21.07 -0.13 6.65
CA GLN A 316 -21.95 -1.17 7.19
C GLN A 316 -21.24 -2.52 7.28
N GLN A 317 -20.39 -2.84 6.30
CA GLN A 317 -19.54 -4.02 6.34
C GLN A 317 -18.65 -4.00 7.59
N ARG A 318 -17.91 -2.92 7.84
CA ARG A 318 -17.04 -2.81 9.03
C ARG A 318 -17.82 -2.75 10.33
N LYS A 319 -19.02 -2.18 10.33
CA LYS A 319 -19.92 -2.21 11.48
C LYS A 319 -20.31 -3.64 11.80
N ARG A 320 -20.66 -4.45 10.80
CA ARG A 320 -20.94 -5.88 10.95
C ARG A 320 -19.69 -6.64 11.45
N ASP A 321 -18.56 -6.50 10.77
CA ASP A 321 -17.32 -7.21 11.09
C ASP A 321 -16.79 -6.84 12.50
N GLY A 322 -16.98 -5.58 12.90
CA GLY A 322 -16.61 -5.10 14.23
C GLY A 322 -17.58 -5.52 15.35
N VAL A 323 -18.84 -5.84 15.03
CA VAL A 323 -19.77 -6.50 15.96
C VAL A 323 -19.43 -8.00 16.06
N GLU A 324 -18.89 -8.58 14.99
CA GLU A 324 -18.42 -9.98 14.91
C GLU A 324 -16.96 -10.16 15.41
N GLY A 325 -16.30 -9.09 15.88
CA GLY A 325 -15.02 -9.15 16.61
C GLY A 325 -13.75 -9.25 15.75
N GLN A 326 -13.77 -8.85 14.48
CA GLN A 326 -12.64 -9.05 13.54
C GLN A 326 -11.66 -7.85 13.39
N GLY A 327 -11.75 -6.79 14.23
CA GLY A 327 -10.93 -5.56 14.07
C GLY A 327 -9.63 -5.49 14.90
N SER A 328 -8.52 -5.01 14.32
CA SER A 328 -7.29 -4.68 15.06
C SER A 328 -7.38 -3.31 15.76
N THR A 329 -7.25 -3.25 17.08
CA THR A 329 -7.42 -2.01 17.86
C THR A 329 -6.13 -1.16 17.96
N TRP A 330 -6.29 0.17 18.06
CA TRP A 330 -5.21 1.14 18.35
C TRP A 330 -4.37 0.73 19.57
N GLU A 331 -4.99 0.09 20.56
CA GLU A 331 -4.33 -0.39 21.76
C GLU A 331 -3.29 -1.48 21.49
N ALA A 332 -3.54 -2.36 20.50
CA ALA A 332 -2.58 -3.38 20.09
C ALA A 332 -1.37 -2.75 19.36
N PHE A 333 -1.63 -1.76 18.49
CA PHE A 333 -0.57 -1.00 17.82
C PHE A 333 0.24 -0.14 18.79
N ARG A 334 -0.41 0.53 19.74
CA ARG A 334 0.27 1.32 20.78
C ARG A 334 1.12 0.43 21.68
N LYS A 335 0.64 -0.75 22.08
CA LYS A 335 1.44 -1.75 22.82
C LYS A 335 2.64 -2.22 22.00
N SER A 336 2.49 -2.40 20.69
CA SER A 336 3.62 -2.71 19.81
C SER A 336 4.66 -1.58 19.80
N LEU A 337 4.25 -0.31 19.79
CA LEU A 337 5.15 0.85 19.88
C LEU A 337 5.84 0.99 21.24
N GLU A 338 5.13 0.71 22.33
CA GLU A 338 5.69 0.66 23.69
C GLU A 338 6.77 -0.43 23.78
N ASN A 339 6.46 -1.63 23.28
CA ASN A 339 7.39 -2.76 23.23
C ASN A 339 8.57 -2.52 22.26
N SER A 340 8.39 -1.67 21.25
CA SER A 340 9.42 -1.30 20.28
C SER A 340 10.31 -0.15 20.74
N GLY A 341 10.14 0.35 21.97
CA GLY A 341 10.93 1.45 22.52
C GLY A 341 10.71 2.80 21.81
N TYR A 342 9.59 2.96 21.08
CA TYR A 342 9.28 4.19 20.32
C TYR A 342 9.26 5.45 21.19
N PHE A 343 8.83 5.30 22.44
CA PHE A 343 8.78 6.38 23.42
C PHE A 343 10.11 6.61 24.15
N GLN A 344 11.19 5.94 23.77
CA GLN A 344 12.55 6.15 24.29
C GLN A 344 12.66 6.10 25.83
N GLY A 345 11.80 5.32 26.50
CA GLY A 345 11.74 5.25 27.97
C GLY A 345 11.21 6.53 28.64
N LEU A 346 10.67 7.48 27.88
CA LEU A 346 10.06 8.70 28.40
C LEU A 346 8.83 8.36 29.26
N LEU A 347 8.67 9.08 30.37
CA LEU A 347 7.55 8.89 31.28
C LEU A 347 6.22 9.23 30.59
N PRO A 348 5.17 8.40 30.74
CA PRO A 348 3.84 8.69 30.24
C PRO A 348 3.36 10.05 30.75
N GLY A 349 3.11 11.00 29.83
CA GLY A 349 2.62 12.34 30.16
C GLY A 349 3.63 13.47 30.01
N SER A 350 4.90 13.21 29.69
CA SER A 350 5.83 14.28 29.29
C SER A 350 5.42 14.92 27.95
N SER A 351 5.80 16.17 27.72
CA SER A 351 5.47 16.89 26.47
C SER A 351 6.04 16.19 25.24
N GLU A 352 7.23 15.60 25.34
CA GLU A 352 7.88 14.84 24.26
C GLU A 352 7.22 13.47 24.05
N TYR A 353 6.81 12.80 25.12
CA TYR A 353 6.00 11.58 25.03
C TYR A 353 4.68 11.86 24.31
N GLN A 354 3.98 12.93 24.68
CA GLN A 354 2.72 13.32 24.02
C GLN A 354 2.92 13.66 22.54
N ARG A 355 4.01 14.33 22.17
CA ARG A 355 4.34 14.60 20.75
C ARG A 355 4.58 13.31 19.97
N LEU A 356 5.31 12.36 20.53
CA LEU A 356 5.55 11.05 19.92
C LEU A 356 4.25 10.25 19.81
N VAL A 357 3.39 10.27 20.84
CA VAL A 357 2.05 9.66 20.79
C VAL A 357 1.22 10.26 19.67
N GLN A 358 1.19 11.59 19.53
CA GLN A 358 0.45 12.25 18.43
C GLN A 358 0.99 11.85 17.06
N SER A 359 2.31 11.84 16.87
CA SER A 359 2.91 11.41 15.60
C SER A 359 2.66 9.93 15.30
N ALA A 360 2.67 9.06 16.31
CA ALA A 360 2.30 7.65 16.18
C ALA A 360 0.80 7.44 15.95
N GLN A 361 -0.06 8.29 16.52
CA GLN A 361 -1.50 8.28 16.26
C GLN A 361 -1.79 8.75 14.84
N GLU A 362 -1.12 9.79 14.35
CA GLU A 362 -1.22 10.22 12.96
C GLU A 362 -0.69 9.13 12.03
N TYR A 363 0.45 8.52 12.33
CA TYR A 363 0.98 7.40 11.56
C TYR A 363 0.05 6.19 11.57
N TYR A 364 -0.51 5.83 12.73
CA TYR A 364 -1.50 4.75 12.83
C TYR A 364 -2.74 5.10 12.04
N ARG A 365 -3.33 6.29 12.21
CA ARG A 365 -4.47 6.74 11.38
C ARG A 365 -4.14 6.64 9.89
N ASN A 366 -2.96 7.09 9.48
CA ASN A 366 -2.49 7.07 8.10
C ASN A 366 -2.27 5.65 7.55
N THR A 367 -1.86 4.71 8.39
CA THR A 367 -1.48 3.33 8.02
C THR A 367 -2.61 2.34 8.24
N SER A 368 -3.53 2.67 9.14
CA SER A 368 -4.65 1.86 9.61
C SER A 368 -5.99 2.41 9.11
N LEU A 369 -6.00 3.20 8.02
CA LEU A 369 -7.24 3.62 7.33
C LEU A 369 -8.17 2.41 7.07
N HIS A 370 -7.58 1.22 6.87
CA HIS A 370 -8.28 -0.06 6.74
C HIS A 370 -8.88 -0.65 8.04
N SER A 371 -8.40 -0.25 9.21
CA SER A 371 -8.96 -0.68 10.50
C SER A 371 -9.81 0.41 11.19
N GLN A 372 -9.59 1.70 10.89
CA GLN A 372 -10.24 2.83 11.58
C GLN A 372 -11.37 3.54 10.82
N ALA A 373 -11.60 3.28 9.52
CA ALA A 373 -12.66 3.99 8.79
C ALA A 373 -14.04 3.90 9.47
N ARG A 374 -14.33 2.84 10.26
CA ARG A 374 -15.55 2.77 11.05
C ARG A 374 -15.71 3.95 12.02
N LEU A 375 -14.67 4.30 12.78
CA LEU A 375 -14.70 5.42 13.74
C LEU A 375 -14.81 6.77 13.01
N GLU A 376 -14.08 6.95 11.91
CA GLU A 376 -14.10 8.21 11.15
C GLU A 376 -15.43 8.42 10.43
N LEU A 377 -16.05 7.34 9.93
CA LEU A 377 -17.39 7.36 9.33
C LEU A 377 -18.50 7.47 10.40
N GLU A 378 -18.31 6.88 11.59
CA GLU A 378 -19.25 7.01 12.72
C GLU A 378 -19.33 8.48 13.20
N LEU A 379 -18.18 9.15 13.34
CA LEU A 379 -18.06 10.46 13.96
C LEU A 379 -18.63 11.62 13.14
N GLY A 380 -18.84 11.47 11.83
CA GLY A 380 -19.61 12.42 11.00
C GLY A 380 -19.20 13.91 11.15
N TYR A 381 -17.93 14.15 11.50
CA TYR A 381 -17.44 15.49 11.80
C TYR A 381 -17.52 16.42 10.62
#